data_AF-A0AAV2R7T6-F1
#
_entry.id   AF-A0AAV2R7T6-F1
#
_cell.length_a   1.000
_cell.length_b   1.000
_cell.length_c   1.000
_cell.angle_alpha   90.00
_cell.angle_beta   90.00
_cell.angle_gamma   90.00
#
_symmetry.space_group_name_H-M   'P 1'
#
loop_
_entity.id
_entity.type
_entity.pdbx_description
1 polymer ?
#
loop_
_entity_poly.entity_id
_entity_poly.type
_entity_poly.pdbx_seq_one_letter_code
_entity_poly.pdbx_strand_id
1 'polypeptide(L)'
;INLITHQIIHTGEKPYQCRQCDKAFLRKDGLINHRRIHSGEKPYQCSQGDKTFLQNSNLITHQRTHTGEKPYQCSQCDKAFSQKGDLIKHQRTHTGEKPYQCSQCDKSFSQSSYLITHQRTHTGEKPYQCSQCD
;
A
#
# COMPACT_ATOMS: atom_id res chain seq x y z
N ILE A 1 -21.01 3.90 12.64
CA ILE A 1 -19.89 4.19 13.56
C ILE A 1 -20.53 4.50 14.91
N ASN A 2 -20.22 3.75 15.98
CA ASN A 2 -20.74 4.04 17.32
C ASN A 2 -20.10 5.34 17.82
N LEU A 3 -20.87 6.22 18.48
CA LEU A 3 -20.42 7.53 19.00
C LEU A 3 -19.11 7.42 19.81
N ILE A 4 -18.95 6.36 20.60
CA ILE A 4 -17.74 6.08 21.41
C ILE A 4 -16.52 5.82 20.50
N THR A 5 -16.69 5.08 19.40
CA THR A 5 -15.61 4.82 18.44
C THR A 5 -15.26 6.01 17.56
N HIS A 6 -16.16 7.00 17.44
CA HIS A 6 -15.87 8.26 16.76
C HIS A 6 -15.02 9.18 17.65
N GLN A 7 -15.33 9.27 18.95
CA GLN A 7 -14.59 10.11 19.90
C GLN A 7 -13.10 9.71 20.01
N ILE A 8 -12.80 8.41 19.93
CA ILE A 8 -11.42 7.87 19.96
C ILE A 8 -10.58 8.35 18.76
N ILE A 9 -11.20 8.77 17.64
CA ILE A 9 -10.47 9.30 16.48
C ILE A 9 -9.85 10.66 16.82
N HIS A 10 -10.52 11.48 17.64
CA HIS A 10 -10.05 12.81 18.04
C HIS A 10 -8.95 12.73 19.10
N THR A 11 -8.99 11.72 19.97
CA THR A 11 -7.98 11.55 21.05
C THR A 11 -6.73 10.82 20.57
N GLY A 12 -6.80 10.10 19.45
CA GLY A 12 -5.70 9.27 18.94
C GLY A 12 -5.43 8.02 19.79
N GLU A 13 -6.26 7.74 20.78
CA GLU A 13 -6.11 6.63 21.71
C GLU A 13 -6.23 5.29 20.97
N LYS A 14 -5.27 4.39 21.17
CA LYS A 14 -5.24 3.06 20.53
C LYS A 14 -5.36 1.97 21.60
N PRO A 15 -6.57 1.71 22.11
CA PRO A 15 -6.76 0.82 23.26
C PRO A 15 -6.46 -0.66 22.95
N TYR A 16 -6.44 -1.06 21.67
CA TYR A 16 -6.23 -2.45 21.28
C TYR A 16 -4.77 -2.74 20.93
N GLN A 17 -3.99 -3.16 21.91
CA GLN A 17 -2.57 -3.49 21.76
C GLN A 17 -2.34 -4.93 21.28
N CYS A 18 -1.36 -5.12 20.40
CA CYS A 18 -0.84 -6.44 20.05
C CYS A 18 0.10 -6.93 21.16
N ARG A 19 0.03 -8.22 21.49
CA ARG A 19 0.91 -8.85 22.49
C ARG A 19 2.22 -9.41 21.90
N GLN A 20 2.32 -9.44 20.58
CA GLN A 20 3.46 -10.03 19.85
C GLN A 20 4.34 -8.97 19.18
N CYS A 21 3.92 -7.70 19.19
CA CYS A 21 4.71 -6.55 18.74
C CYS A 21 4.12 -5.25 19.30
N ASP A 22 4.83 -4.14 19.14
CA ASP A 22 4.46 -2.83 19.72
C ASP A 22 3.32 -2.10 18.98
N LYS A 23 2.58 -2.80 18.11
CA LYS A 23 1.48 -2.19 17.35
C LYS A 23 0.20 -2.13 18.16
N ALA A 24 -0.44 -0.97 18.15
CA ALA A 24 -1.76 -0.74 18.74
C ALA A 24 -2.77 -0.22 17.71
N PHE A 25 -4.05 -0.52 17.93
CA PHE A 25 -5.14 -0.27 17.00
C PHE A 25 -6.28 0.50 17.67
N LEU A 26 -6.97 1.32 16.87
CA LEU A 26 -8.14 2.08 17.32
C LEU A 26 -9.37 1.18 17.52
N ARG A 27 -9.42 0.05 16.81
CA ARG A 27 -10.56 -0.88 16.82
C ARG A 27 -10.12 -2.33 16.97
N LYS A 28 -10.99 -3.14 17.57
CA LYS A 28 -10.76 -4.57 17.84
C LYS A 28 -10.57 -5.40 16.58
N ASP A 29 -11.37 -5.15 15.54
CA ASP A 29 -11.27 -5.79 14.22
C ASP A 29 -9.91 -5.51 13.56
N GLY A 30 -9.38 -4.29 13.74
CA GLY A 30 -8.02 -3.93 13.33
C GLY A 30 -6.96 -4.81 13.99
N LEU A 31 -7.06 -5.01 15.31
CA LEU A 31 -6.16 -5.92 16.03
C LEU A 31 -6.31 -7.39 15.58
N ILE A 32 -7.55 -7.87 15.37
CA ILE A 32 -7.80 -9.24 14.90
C ILE A 32 -7.15 -9.46 13.53
N ASN A 33 -7.38 -8.56 12.58
CA ASN A 33 -6.77 -8.63 11.25
C ASN A 33 -5.25 -8.54 11.33
N HIS A 34 -4.71 -7.71 12.19
CA HIS A 34 -3.27 -7.61 12.40
C HIS A 34 -2.66 -8.92 12.93
N ARG A 35 -3.30 -9.59 13.88
CA ARG A 35 -2.79 -10.86 14.44
C ARG A 35 -2.62 -11.95 13.39
N ARG A 36 -3.40 -11.92 12.30
CA ARG A 36 -3.23 -12.85 11.17
C ARG A 36 -1.85 -12.73 10.50
N ILE A 37 -1.19 -11.58 10.61
CA ILE A 37 0.17 -11.39 10.09
C ILE A 37 1.16 -12.28 10.86
N HIS A 38 0.96 -12.43 12.17
CA HIS A 38 1.81 -13.27 12.98
C HIS A 38 1.51 -14.76 12.83
N SER A 39 0.23 -15.14 12.71
CA SER A 39 -0.15 -16.55 12.51
C SER A 39 0.06 -17.04 11.07
N GLY A 40 0.22 -16.12 10.11
CA GLY A 40 0.25 -16.45 8.68
C GLY A 40 -1.11 -16.84 8.09
N GLU A 41 -2.20 -16.73 8.86
CA GLU A 41 -3.55 -17.11 8.44
C GLU A 41 -4.04 -16.20 7.29
N LYS A 42 -4.41 -16.81 6.17
CA LYS A 42 -4.97 -16.12 4.99
C LYS A 42 -6.31 -16.74 4.59
N PRO A 43 -7.40 -16.38 5.28
CA PRO A 43 -8.66 -17.10 5.17
C PRO A 43 -9.41 -16.84 3.85
N TYR A 44 -9.02 -15.82 3.08
CA TYR A 44 -9.72 -15.45 1.86
C TYR A 44 -9.01 -16.03 0.65
N GLN A 45 -9.56 -17.10 0.07
CA GLN A 45 -9.00 -17.78 -1.10
C GLN A 45 -9.65 -17.29 -2.40
N CYS A 46 -8.84 -17.13 -3.45
CA CYS A 46 -9.36 -16.92 -4.80
C CYS A 46 -9.96 -18.22 -5.35
N SER A 47 -11.14 -18.16 -5.96
CA SER A 47 -11.75 -19.32 -6.62
C SER A 47 -11.15 -19.60 -8.01
N GLN A 48 -10.41 -18.64 -8.58
CA GLN A 48 -9.83 -18.71 -9.94
C GLN A 48 -8.29 -18.89 -9.91
N GLY A 49 -7.74 -19.32 -8.78
CA GLY A 49 -6.31 -19.65 -8.63
C GLY A 49 -5.92 -19.92 -7.17
N ASP A 50 -4.64 -20.20 -6.91
CA ASP A 50 -4.18 -20.65 -5.58
C ASP A 50 -3.85 -19.52 -4.59
N LYS A 51 -4.11 -18.26 -4.97
CA LYS A 51 -3.75 -17.11 -4.14
C LYS A 51 -4.72 -16.96 -2.97
N THR A 52 -4.16 -16.81 -1.77
CA THR A 52 -4.88 -16.53 -0.52
C THR A 52 -4.51 -15.16 0.05
N PHE A 53 -5.46 -14.53 0.75
CA PHE A 53 -5.36 -13.18 1.26
C PHE A 53 -5.75 -13.09 2.74
N LEU A 54 -5.12 -12.15 3.44
CA LEU A 54 -5.38 -11.83 4.85
C LEU A 54 -6.71 -11.11 5.07
N GLN A 55 -7.16 -10.35 4.06
CA GLN A 55 -8.33 -9.48 4.10
C GLN A 55 -9.19 -9.67 2.84
N ASN A 56 -10.52 -9.62 3.01
CA ASN A 56 -11.47 -9.77 1.91
C ASN A 56 -11.29 -8.68 0.84
N SER A 57 -11.03 -7.43 1.23
CA SER A 57 -10.79 -6.32 0.31
C SER A 57 -9.65 -6.59 -0.67
N ASN A 58 -8.61 -7.31 -0.21
CA ASN A 58 -7.47 -7.66 -1.03
C ASN A 58 -7.83 -8.77 -2.03
N LEU A 59 -8.66 -9.74 -1.62
CA LEU A 59 -9.22 -10.75 -2.53
C LEU A 59 -10.09 -10.09 -3.61
N ILE A 60 -11.03 -9.20 -3.25
CA ILE A 60 -11.87 -8.49 -4.22
C ILE A 60 -11.02 -7.67 -5.20
N THR A 61 -10.01 -6.95 -4.70
CA THR A 61 -9.09 -6.20 -5.56
C THR A 61 -8.28 -7.12 -6.48
N HIS A 62 -7.84 -8.28 -5.98
CA HIS A 62 -7.18 -9.29 -6.79
C HIS A 62 -8.09 -9.89 -7.85
N GLN A 63 -9.37 -10.15 -7.56
CA GLN A 63 -10.30 -10.72 -8.55
C GLN A 63 -10.41 -9.86 -9.82
N ARG A 64 -10.21 -8.54 -9.70
CA ARG A 64 -10.13 -7.64 -10.86
C ARG A 64 -9.00 -7.96 -11.83
N THR A 65 -7.96 -8.67 -11.41
CA THR A 65 -6.90 -9.14 -12.31
C THR A 65 -7.36 -10.26 -13.22
N HIS A 66 -8.40 -11.00 -12.83
CA HIS A 66 -9.00 -12.04 -13.68
C HIS A 66 -10.07 -11.45 -14.59
N THR A 67 -10.91 -10.55 -14.06
CA THR A 67 -12.03 -9.97 -14.83
C THR A 67 -11.61 -8.80 -15.72
N GLY A 68 -10.46 -8.17 -15.45
CA GLY A 68 -10.03 -6.95 -16.13
C GLY A 68 -10.81 -5.70 -15.71
N GLU A 69 -11.64 -5.76 -14.67
CA GLU A 69 -12.44 -4.63 -14.19
C GLU A 69 -11.55 -3.45 -13.76
N LYS A 70 -11.85 -2.26 -14.30
CA LYS A 70 -11.12 -1.01 -14.04
C LYS A 70 -12.10 0.10 -13.65
N PRO A 71 -12.62 0.09 -12.42
CA PRO A 71 -13.69 1.00 -12.01
C PRO A 71 -13.22 2.45 -11.82
N TYR A 72 -11.91 2.71 -11.82
CA TYR A 72 -11.36 4.04 -11.57
C TYR A 72 -10.87 4.67 -12.87
N GLN A 73 -11.72 5.48 -13.49
CA GLN A 73 -11.42 6.20 -14.74
C GLN A 73 -10.70 7.52 -14.46
N CYS A 74 -9.73 7.86 -15.32
CA CYS A 74 -9.12 9.19 -15.33
C CYS A 74 -10.06 10.17 -16.02
N SER A 75 -10.22 11.36 -15.44
CA SER A 75 -11.06 12.42 -16.04
C SER A 75 -10.34 13.23 -17.11
N GLN A 76 -9.02 13.04 -17.28
CA GLN A 76 -8.17 13.82 -18.19
C GLN A 76 -7.68 13.00 -19.39
N CYS A 77 -7.91 11.69 -19.41
CA CYS A 77 -7.61 10.81 -20.54
C CYS A 77 -8.40 9.49 -20.42
N ASP A 78 -8.37 8.66 -21.46
CA ASP A 78 -9.16 7.41 -21.52
C ASP A 78 -8.60 6.26 -20.67
N LYS A 79 -7.61 6.52 -19.81
CA LYS A 79 -7.01 5.48 -18.97
C LYS A 79 -7.90 5.16 -17.77
N ALA A 80 -8.07 3.87 -17.50
CA ALA A 80 -8.76 3.36 -16.32
C ALA A 80 -7.87 2.39 -15.53
N PHE A 81 -8.12 2.31 -14.22
CA PHE A 81 -7.31 1.56 -13.26
C PHE A 81 -8.18 0.64 -12.40
N SER A 82 -7.62 -0.50 -12.00
CA SER A 82 -8.28 -1.46 -11.09
C SER A 82 -8.24 -1.02 -9.62
N GLN A 83 -7.35 -0.08 -9.28
CA GLN A 83 -7.17 0.45 -7.93
C GLN A 83 -7.14 1.99 -7.92
N LYS A 84 -7.77 2.59 -6.90
CA LYS A 84 -7.82 4.05 -6.73
C LYS A 84 -6.44 4.67 -6.55
N GLY A 85 -5.56 4.00 -5.81
CA GLY A 85 -4.19 4.49 -5.58
C GLY A 85 -3.38 4.64 -6.86
N ASP A 86 -3.61 3.76 -7.84
CA ASP A 86 -2.92 3.84 -9.13
C ASP A 86 -3.48 4.94 -10.02
N LEU A 87 -4.79 5.21 -9.97
CA LEU A 87 -5.37 6.41 -10.58
C LEU A 87 -4.75 7.68 -9.99
N ILE A 88 -4.63 7.80 -8.66
CA ILE A 88 -4.05 8.99 -8.01
C ILE A 88 -2.59 9.18 -8.44
N LYS A 89 -1.78 8.11 -8.45
CA LYS A 89 -0.40 8.19 -8.95
C LYS A 89 -0.35 8.60 -10.41
N HIS A 90 -1.24 8.07 -11.24
CA HIS A 90 -1.35 8.45 -12.64
C HIS A 90 -1.75 9.91 -12.82
N GLN A 91 -2.68 10.45 -12.02
CA GLN A 91 -3.08 11.85 -12.13
C GLN A 91 -1.90 12.82 -11.98
N ARG A 92 -0.86 12.45 -11.23
CA ARG A 92 0.38 13.23 -11.13
C ARG A 92 1.13 13.38 -12.46
N THR A 93 0.90 12.50 -13.44
CA THR A 93 1.48 12.66 -14.77
C THR A 93 0.84 13.81 -15.56
N HIS A 94 -0.38 14.19 -15.20
CA HIS A 94 -1.04 15.35 -15.81
C HIS A 94 -0.70 16.65 -15.08
N THR A 95 -0.65 16.62 -13.74
CA THR A 95 -0.37 17.83 -12.95
C THR A 95 1.12 18.15 -12.81
N GLY A 96 2.00 17.17 -13.07
CA GLY A 96 3.43 17.31 -12.83
C GLY A 96 3.82 17.28 -11.35
N GLU A 97 2.90 16.94 -10.44
CA GLU A 97 3.15 16.92 -8.99
C GLU A 97 4.28 15.92 -8.63
N LYS A 98 5.26 16.41 -7.87
CA LYS A 98 6.42 15.63 -7.39
C LYS A 98 6.59 15.80 -5.88
N PRO A 99 5.75 15.14 -5.05
CA PRO A 99 5.71 15.39 -3.61
C PRO A 99 6.89 14.78 -2.85
N TYR A 100 7.72 13.96 -3.50
CA TYR A 100 8.83 13.26 -2.84
C TYR A 100 10.16 13.92 -3.20
N GLN A 101 10.65 14.81 -2.35
CA GLN A 101 11.91 15.51 -2.54
C GLN A 101 13.10 14.73 -1.96
N CYS A 102 14.23 14.74 -2.65
CA CYS A 102 15.49 14.23 -2.12
C CYS A 102 16.07 15.20 -1.10
N SER A 103 16.55 14.70 0.04
CA SER A 103 17.21 15.54 1.05
C SER A 103 18.68 15.85 0.73
N GLN A 104 19.26 15.18 -0.26
CA GLN A 104 20.68 15.31 -0.63
C GLN A 104 20.89 16.09 -1.93
N CYS A 105 19.81 16.41 -2.67
CA CYS A 105 19.86 17.22 -3.89
C CYS A 105 18.48 17.78 -4.23
N ASP A 106 18.38 18.69 -5.21
CA ASP A 106 17.13 19.37 -5.58
C ASP A 106 16.15 18.52 -6.42
N LYS A 107 16.40 17.21 -6.54
CA LYS A 107 15.54 16.33 -7.34
C LYS A 107 14.29 15.93 -6.54
N SER A 108 13.13 16.09 -7.18
CA SER A 108 11.85 15.61 -6.67
C SER A 108 11.22 14.56 -7.59
N PHE A 109 10.41 13.68 -7.01
CA PHE A 109 9.82 12.51 -7.68
C PHE A 109 8.31 12.44 -7.44
N SER A 110 7.58 11.88 -8.40
CA SER A 110 6.12 11.68 -8.31
C SER A 110 5.72 10.47 -7.46
N GLN A 111 6.67 9.58 -7.15
CA GLN A 111 6.47 8.36 -6.36
C GLN A 111 7.63 8.16 -5.37
N SER A 112 7.32 7.63 -4.18
CA SER A 112 8.33 7.38 -3.13
C SER A 112 9.33 6.30 -3.51
N SER A 113 8.90 5.27 -4.24
CA SER A 113 9.77 4.22 -4.74
C SER A 113 10.90 4.78 -5.61
N TYR A 114 10.58 5.75 -6.48
CA TYR A 114 11.58 6.42 -7.31
C TYR A 114 12.56 7.25 -6.49
N LEU A 115 12.08 7.92 -5.44
CA LEU A 115 12.97 8.60 -4.49
C LEU A 115 13.92 7.61 -3.79
N ILE A 116 13.40 6.48 -3.29
CA ILE A 116 14.22 5.45 -2.63
C ILE A 116 15.30 4.91 -3.58
N THR A 117 14.93 4.58 -4.81
CA THR A 117 15.90 4.12 -5.80
C THR A 117 16.90 5.20 -6.17
N HIS A 118 16.48 6.46 -6.22
CA HIS A 118 17.38 7.58 -6.47
C HIS A 118 18.36 7.78 -5.31
N GLN A 119 17.93 7.66 -4.06
CA GLN A 119 18.82 7.82 -2.90
C GLN A 119 20.03 6.87 -2.94
N ARG A 120 19.87 5.67 -3.53
CA ARG A 120 20.97 4.73 -3.74
C ARG A 120 22.08 5.27 -4.64
N THR A 121 21.79 6.24 -5.51
CA THR A 121 22.82 6.88 -6.33
C THR A 121 23.76 7.75 -5.52
N HIS A 122 23.32 8.21 -4.34
CA HIS A 122 24.17 8.99 -3.43
C HIS A 122 25.00 8.10 -2.51
N THR A 123 24.46 6.95 -2.10
CA THR A 123 25.16 6.00 -1.23
C THR A 123 26.10 5.08 -2.00
N GLY A 124 25.92 4.93 -3.33
CA GLY A 124 26.65 3.97 -4.14
C GLY A 124 26.24 2.51 -3.89
N GLU A 125 25.16 2.28 -3.13
CA GLU A 125 24.67 0.93 -2.81
C GLU A 125 24.26 0.19 -4.10
N LYS A 126 24.82 -1.01 -4.29
CA LYS A 126 24.48 -1.93 -5.38
C LYS A 126 23.90 -3.22 -4.80
N PRO A 127 22.58 -3.27 -4.53
CA PRO A 127 21.96 -4.41 -3.84
C PRO A 127 21.91 -5.68 -4.68
N TYR A 128 22.10 -5.55 -5.99
CA TYR A 128 22.04 -6.65 -6.94
C TYR A 128 23.46 -6.90 -7.47
N GLN A 129 23.97 -8.09 -7.17
CA GLN A 129 25.22 -8.58 -7.73
C GLN A 129 24.89 -9.55 -8.87
N CYS A 130 25.70 -9.49 -9.93
CA CYS A 130 25.62 -10.49 -10.99
C CYS A 130 26.34 -11.75 -10.49
N SER A 131 25.66 -12.90 -10.48
CA SER A 131 26.30 -14.16 -10.11
C SER A 131 27.23 -14.73 -11.19
N GLN A 132 27.32 -14.07 -12.35
CA GLN A 132 28.08 -14.51 -13.54
C GLN A 132 29.13 -13.50 -13.98
N CYS A 133 29.22 -12.34 -13.33
CA CYS A 133 30.19 -11.29 -13.66
C CYS A 133 30.72 -10.70 -12.36
N ASP A 134 32.03 -10.83 -12.13
CA ASP A 134 32.77 -10.02 -11.17
C ASP A 134 33.21 -8.71 -11.82
#